data_AF-I0GU02-F1
#
_entry.id   AF-I0GU02-F1
#
_cell.length_a   1.000
_cell.length_b   1.000
_cell.length_c   1.000
_cell.angle_alpha   90.00
_cell.angle_beta   90.00
_cell.angle_gamma   90.00
#
_symmetry.space_group_name_H-M   'P 1'
#
loop_
_entity.id
_entity.type
_entity.pdbx_description
1 polymer ?
#
loop_
_entity_poly.entity_id
_entity_poly.type
_entity_poly.pdbx_seq_one_letter_code
_entity_poly.pdbx_strand_id
1 'polypeptide(L)'
;MKMRWGAGLLAAAILFVAQPQGSAEEVISPEIYQWVQSTSRQNYFFNKQQMYFGQDSQGKLDANIVLVPVLKTYDLVQIQDVQAKRRWKMLPMEGYNDLVGTAEYLRFDLDKGTVTVYKHEDLDSEWGVLSVTTSDKAVKIADLSEKDVDGIFYRTILKYAYAHIDELVDRTEKVKKAKVTDDVKKKLAHLKNPELKKAEKEAKAEGNGSDKKKSR
;
A
#
# COMPACT_ATOMS: atom_id res chain seq x y z
N MET A 1 -7.35 49.81 -22.01
CA MET A 1 -8.73 49.28 -22.07
C MET A 1 -8.66 47.83 -22.53
N LYS A 2 -9.27 46.90 -21.78
CA LYS A 2 -9.31 45.46 -22.06
C LYS A 2 -10.47 45.17 -23.02
N MET A 3 -10.20 44.54 -24.17
CA MET A 3 -11.22 44.01 -25.06
C MET A 3 -11.32 42.49 -24.88
N ARG A 4 -12.46 42.04 -24.35
CA ARG A 4 -12.90 40.63 -24.31
C ARG A 4 -13.84 40.43 -25.50
N TRP A 5 -13.46 39.57 -26.43
CA TRP A 5 -14.38 38.92 -27.38
C TRP A 5 -14.85 37.62 -26.68
N GLY A 6 -16.09 37.15 -26.68
CA GLY A 6 -17.29 37.47 -27.43
C GLY A 6 -17.95 36.13 -27.84
N ALA A 7 -19.16 35.85 -27.31
CA ALA A 7 -20.20 34.90 -27.76
C ALA A 7 -19.83 33.39 -27.92
N GLY A 8 -20.71 32.39 -27.72
CA GLY A 8 -22.18 32.35 -27.71
C GLY A 8 -22.74 31.00 -27.20
N LEU A 9 -24.07 30.95 -27.11
CA LEU A 9 -24.97 29.94 -26.55
C LEU A 9 -24.83 28.51 -27.08
N LEU A 10 -25.13 27.52 -26.24
CA LEU A 10 -26.14 26.48 -26.52
C LEU A 10 -26.68 25.89 -25.22
N ALA A 11 -27.95 26.17 -24.95
CA ALA A 11 -28.76 25.47 -23.99
C ALA A 11 -29.13 24.09 -24.55
N ALA A 12 -28.96 23.05 -23.74
CA ALA A 12 -29.64 21.78 -23.91
C ALA A 12 -30.28 21.42 -22.57
N ALA A 13 -31.59 21.68 -22.50
CA ALA A 13 -32.43 21.14 -21.43
C ALA A 13 -32.52 19.63 -21.62
N ILE A 14 -31.95 18.87 -20.69
CA ILE A 14 -32.21 17.43 -20.55
C ILE A 14 -33.20 17.30 -19.41
N LEU A 15 -34.41 16.86 -19.75
CA LEU A 15 -35.40 16.33 -18.82
C LEU A 15 -34.75 15.19 -18.03
N PHE A 16 -34.38 15.44 -16.78
CA PHE A 16 -34.03 14.36 -15.87
C PHE A 16 -35.31 13.72 -15.34
N VAL A 17 -35.62 12.57 -15.93
CA VAL A 17 -36.53 11.59 -15.35
C VAL A 17 -36.00 11.26 -13.95
N ALA A 18 -36.84 11.38 -12.93
CA ALA A 18 -36.50 10.98 -11.57
C ALA A 18 -36.19 9.49 -11.54
N GLN A 19 -34.91 9.13 -11.61
CA GLN A 19 -34.45 7.80 -11.22
C GLN A 19 -34.49 7.74 -9.69
N PRO A 20 -34.98 6.63 -9.10
CA PRO A 20 -34.94 6.47 -7.66
C PRO A 20 -33.50 6.63 -7.19
N GLN A 21 -33.28 7.42 -6.14
CA GLN A 21 -32.01 7.47 -5.41
C GLN A 21 -31.74 6.08 -4.84
N GLY A 22 -31.12 5.23 -5.66
CA GLY A 22 -30.35 4.11 -5.17
C GLY A 22 -29.19 4.70 -4.40
N SER A 23 -29.09 4.34 -3.13
CA SER A 23 -27.88 4.48 -2.33
C SER A 23 -26.68 4.26 -3.24
N ALA A 24 -25.84 5.28 -3.42
CA ALA A 24 -24.58 5.12 -4.14
C ALA A 24 -23.75 4.14 -3.30
N GLU A 25 -23.89 2.85 -3.60
CA GLU A 25 -22.99 1.82 -3.13
C GLU A 25 -21.63 2.21 -3.70
N GLU A 26 -20.80 2.81 -2.87
CA GLU A 26 -19.49 3.27 -3.31
C GLU A 26 -18.63 2.04 -3.60
N VAL A 27 -18.63 1.65 -4.88
CA VAL A 27 -17.89 0.49 -5.33
C VAL A 27 -16.41 0.86 -5.39
N ILE A 28 -15.65 0.44 -4.38
CA ILE A 28 -14.19 0.44 -4.41
C ILE A 28 -13.76 -0.24 -5.72
N SER A 29 -13.12 0.53 -6.61
CA SER A 29 -12.82 0.05 -7.97
C SER A 29 -11.87 -1.16 -7.93
N PRO A 30 -12.26 -2.32 -8.48
CA PRO A 30 -11.40 -3.51 -8.52
C PRO A 30 -10.22 -3.35 -9.50
N GLU A 31 -10.27 -2.35 -10.40
CA GLU A 31 -9.16 -2.00 -11.28
C GLU A 31 -8.01 -1.32 -10.51
N ILE A 32 -8.35 -0.54 -9.48
CA ILE A 32 -7.40 0.19 -8.66
C ILE A 32 -6.99 -0.64 -7.44
N TYR A 33 -7.97 -1.24 -6.77
CA TYR A 33 -7.78 -1.95 -5.51
C TYR A 33 -7.92 -3.47 -5.68
N GLN A 34 -7.12 -4.20 -4.91
CA GLN A 34 -7.30 -5.63 -4.71
C GLN A 34 -7.94 -5.85 -3.35
N TRP A 35 -9.13 -6.45 -3.32
CA TRP A 35 -9.72 -6.99 -2.10
C TRP A 35 -8.94 -8.23 -1.65
N VAL A 36 -8.68 -8.36 -0.35
CA VAL A 36 -7.95 -9.49 0.23
C VAL A 36 -8.84 -10.33 1.13
N GLN A 37 -9.49 -9.69 2.10
CA GLN A 37 -10.30 -10.38 3.10
C GLN A 37 -11.29 -9.43 3.75
N SER A 38 -12.26 -10.03 4.45
CA SER A 38 -13.18 -9.33 5.34
C SER A 38 -13.12 -9.96 6.73
N THR A 39 -13.30 -9.13 7.73
CA THR A 39 -13.51 -9.52 9.13
C THR A 39 -14.92 -9.11 9.53
N SER A 40 -15.35 -9.41 10.75
CA SER A 40 -16.64 -8.93 11.25
C SER A 40 -16.76 -7.40 11.35
N ARG A 41 -15.64 -6.68 11.27
CA ARG A 41 -15.56 -5.23 11.51
C ARG A 41 -15.03 -4.42 10.34
N GLN A 42 -14.23 -5.05 9.48
CA GLN A 42 -13.43 -4.33 8.49
C GLN A 42 -13.24 -5.16 7.21
N ASN A 43 -13.23 -4.49 6.06
CA ASN A 43 -12.75 -5.03 4.80
C ASN A 43 -11.35 -4.51 4.50
N TYR A 44 -10.50 -5.34 3.87
CA TYR A 44 -9.10 -5.03 3.63
C TYR A 44 -8.79 -5.02 2.13
N PHE A 45 -8.25 -3.90 1.67
CA PHE A 45 -7.87 -3.67 0.27
C PHE A 45 -6.46 -3.10 0.18
N PHE A 46 -5.73 -3.41 -0.88
CA PHE A 46 -4.49 -2.69 -1.21
C PHE A 46 -4.56 -2.09 -2.61
N ASN A 47 -3.93 -0.93 -2.80
CA ASN A 47 -3.92 -0.24 -4.08
C ASN A 47 -2.86 -0.86 -5.01
N LYS A 48 -3.30 -1.55 -6.06
CA LYS A 48 -2.41 -2.20 -7.04
C LYS A 48 -1.63 -1.19 -7.86
N GLN A 49 -2.28 -0.08 -8.23
CA GLN A 49 -1.74 0.94 -9.13
C GLN A 49 -0.78 1.92 -8.43
N GLN A 50 -0.91 2.07 -7.12
CA GLN A 50 -0.07 2.94 -6.29
C GLN A 50 0.93 2.15 -5.44
N MET A 51 1.17 0.88 -5.77
CA MET A 51 2.27 0.09 -5.22
C MET A 51 3.57 0.39 -5.99
N TYR A 52 4.68 0.58 -5.27
CA TYR A 52 5.99 0.94 -5.84
C TYR A 52 7.14 0.29 -5.10
N PHE A 53 8.30 0.20 -5.75
CA PHE A 53 9.56 0.06 -5.02
C PHE A 53 9.96 1.39 -4.38
N GLY A 54 10.75 1.32 -3.30
CA GLY A 54 11.35 2.49 -2.68
C GLY A 54 12.40 3.16 -3.56
N GLN A 55 12.93 4.28 -3.07
CA GLN A 55 14.09 4.94 -3.65
C GLN A 55 15.12 5.23 -2.56
N ASP A 56 16.39 5.14 -2.94
CA ASP A 56 17.49 5.60 -2.10
C ASP A 56 17.68 7.12 -2.19
N SER A 57 18.59 7.65 -1.37
CA SER A 57 18.94 9.07 -1.35
C SER A 57 19.48 9.63 -2.68
N GLN A 58 19.87 8.77 -3.63
CA GLN A 58 20.36 9.16 -4.95
C GLN A 58 19.29 9.05 -6.05
N GLY A 59 18.04 8.73 -5.68
CA GLY A 59 16.94 8.50 -6.61
C GLY A 59 17.09 7.20 -7.42
N LYS A 60 17.89 6.25 -6.93
CA LYS A 60 17.93 4.90 -7.52
C LYS A 60 16.84 4.05 -6.89
N LEU A 61 16.29 3.12 -7.66
CA LEU A 61 15.30 2.18 -7.17
C LEU A 61 15.90 1.32 -6.05
N ASP A 62 15.21 1.23 -4.91
CA ASP A 62 15.57 0.32 -3.82
C ASP A 62 14.69 -0.93 -3.89
N ALA A 63 15.26 -2.02 -4.42
CA ALA A 63 14.58 -3.30 -4.57
C ALA A 63 14.29 -4.00 -3.23
N ASN A 64 14.84 -3.51 -2.11
CA ASN A 64 14.55 -4.07 -0.78
C ASN A 64 13.27 -3.48 -0.18
N ILE A 65 12.75 -2.37 -0.72
CA ILE A 65 11.63 -1.65 -0.12
C ILE A 65 10.43 -1.69 -1.04
N VAL A 66 9.27 -2.12 -0.52
CA VAL A 66 7.98 -2.01 -1.22
C VAL A 66 7.08 -1.05 -0.45
N LEU A 67 6.53 -0.07 -1.15
CA LEU A 67 5.60 0.92 -0.63
C LEU A 67 4.22 0.65 -1.20
N VAL A 68 3.21 0.57 -0.34
CA VAL A 68 1.83 0.32 -0.76
C VAL A 68 0.83 1.08 0.11
N PRO A 69 -0.04 1.88 -0.51
CA PRO A 69 -1.26 2.37 0.13
C PRO A 69 -2.27 1.24 0.26
N VAL A 70 -2.90 1.15 1.42
CA VAL A 70 -3.97 0.20 1.71
C VAL A 70 -5.19 0.93 2.22
N LEU A 71 -6.35 0.34 2.01
CA LEU A 71 -7.64 0.87 2.41
C LEU A 71 -8.34 -0.16 3.29
N LYS A 72 -8.91 0.31 4.40
CA LYS A 72 -9.78 -0.48 5.26
C LYS A 72 -11.12 0.25 5.39
N THR A 73 -12.23 -0.41 5.06
CA THR A 73 -13.58 0.14 5.32
C THR A 73 -14.18 -0.51 6.54
N TYR A 74 -14.99 0.24 7.27
CA TYR A 74 -15.50 -0.13 8.59
C TYR A 74 -16.99 -0.47 8.55
N ASP A 75 -17.39 -1.42 9.41
CA ASP A 75 -18.79 -1.57 9.79
C ASP A 75 -19.20 -0.49 10.80
N LEU A 76 -20.51 -0.39 11.07
CA LEU A 76 -21.05 0.59 12.02
C LEU A 76 -20.45 0.45 13.42
N VAL A 77 -20.14 -0.77 13.85
CA VAL A 77 -19.60 -0.99 15.19
C VAL A 77 -18.14 -0.55 15.29
N GLN A 78 -17.34 -0.78 14.24
CA GLN A 78 -15.98 -0.30 14.18
C GLN A 78 -15.92 1.22 14.13
N ILE A 79 -16.85 1.86 13.40
CA ILE A 79 -17.01 3.32 13.40
C ILE A 79 -17.29 3.83 14.82
N GLN A 80 -18.27 3.24 15.51
CA GLN A 80 -18.60 3.61 16.89
C GLN A 80 -17.42 3.42 17.85
N ASP A 81 -16.67 2.33 17.71
CA ASP A 81 -15.48 2.05 18.52
C ASP A 81 -14.38 3.11 18.31
N VAL A 82 -14.10 3.49 17.07
CA VAL A 82 -13.13 4.57 16.77
C VAL A 82 -13.58 5.88 17.37
N GLN A 83 -14.84 6.28 17.16
CA GLN A 83 -15.40 7.50 17.74
C GLN A 83 -15.34 7.48 19.28
N ALA A 84 -15.68 6.35 19.92
CA ALA A 84 -15.64 6.21 21.37
C ALA A 84 -14.21 6.33 21.92
N LYS A 85 -13.24 5.63 21.30
CA LYS A 85 -11.82 5.75 21.65
C LYS A 85 -11.30 7.17 21.50
N ARG A 86 -11.76 7.88 20.48
CA ARG A 86 -11.38 9.27 20.22
C ARG A 86 -11.93 10.23 21.28
N ARG A 87 -13.21 10.09 21.63
CA ARG A 87 -13.85 10.83 22.74
C ARG A 87 -13.15 10.55 24.06
N TRP A 88 -12.85 9.28 24.35
CA TRP A 88 -12.13 8.88 25.57
C TRP A 88 -10.74 9.54 25.68
N LYS A 89 -10.05 9.73 24.55
CA LYS A 89 -8.76 10.42 24.49
C LYS A 89 -8.88 11.95 24.43
N MET A 90 -10.08 12.51 24.53
CA MET A 90 -10.34 13.96 24.41
C MET A 90 -9.81 14.57 23.10
N LEU A 91 -9.85 13.81 22.00
CA LEU A 91 -9.41 14.27 20.68
C LEU A 91 -10.55 14.97 19.92
N PRO A 92 -10.24 15.89 18.97
CA PRO A 92 -11.26 16.62 18.19
C PRO A 92 -12.19 15.70 17.40
N MET A 93 -13.50 15.93 17.45
CA MET A 93 -14.53 15.08 16.81
C MET A 93 -15.09 15.66 15.51
N GLU A 94 -14.58 16.79 15.03
CA GLU A 94 -14.97 17.41 13.76
C GLU A 94 -14.93 16.37 12.62
N GLY A 95 -16.01 16.24 11.84
CA GLY A 95 -16.10 15.31 10.71
C GLY A 95 -16.26 13.82 11.06
N TYR A 96 -15.94 13.38 12.29
CA TYR A 96 -15.95 11.95 12.65
C TYR A 96 -17.34 11.28 12.66
N ASN A 97 -18.42 12.05 12.61
CA ASN A 97 -19.76 11.51 12.42
C ASN A 97 -19.93 10.86 11.03
N ASP A 98 -19.05 11.21 10.08
CA ASP A 98 -19.01 10.69 8.70
C ASP A 98 -17.83 9.73 8.46
N LEU A 99 -17.20 9.23 9.53
CA LEU A 99 -16.11 8.26 9.42
C LEU A 99 -16.58 6.98 8.70
N VAL A 100 -15.82 6.53 7.69
CA VAL A 100 -16.12 5.29 6.94
C VAL A 100 -14.99 4.27 6.96
N GLY A 101 -13.77 4.66 7.33
CA GLY A 101 -12.62 3.78 7.24
C GLY A 101 -11.29 4.50 7.40
N THR A 102 -10.23 3.85 6.92
CA THR A 102 -8.86 4.36 7.00
C THR A 102 -8.04 4.03 5.76
N ALA A 103 -7.16 4.95 5.37
CA ALA A 103 -6.03 4.66 4.50
C ALA A 103 -4.76 4.48 5.34
N GLU A 104 -3.99 3.43 5.06
CA GLU A 104 -2.68 3.21 5.68
C GLU A 104 -1.61 3.11 4.61
N TYR A 105 -0.39 3.53 4.93
CA TYR A 105 0.73 3.48 4.02
C TYR A 105 1.77 2.53 4.61
N LEU A 106 1.94 1.40 3.92
CA LEU A 106 2.83 0.35 4.37
C LEU A 106 4.19 0.52 3.70
N ARG A 107 5.25 0.32 4.49
CA ARG A 107 6.62 0.17 4.03
C ARG A 107 7.11 -1.22 4.41
N PHE A 108 7.26 -2.08 3.42
CA PHE A 108 7.89 -3.38 3.59
C PHE A 108 9.40 -3.24 3.41
N ASP A 109 10.16 -3.84 4.32
CA ASP A 109 11.58 -4.10 4.18
C ASP A 109 11.77 -5.60 3.94
N LEU A 110 12.02 -5.96 2.69
CA LEU A 110 12.07 -7.34 2.21
C LEU A 110 13.29 -8.10 2.72
N ASP A 111 14.39 -7.40 3.01
CA ASP A 111 15.59 -8.02 3.54
C ASP A 111 15.42 -8.35 5.02
N LYS A 112 14.79 -7.44 5.78
CA LYS A 112 14.50 -7.65 7.20
C LYS A 112 13.24 -8.47 7.46
N GLY A 113 12.38 -8.63 6.45
CA GLY A 113 11.08 -9.29 6.61
C GLY A 113 10.13 -8.52 7.55
N THR A 114 10.16 -7.19 7.47
CA THR A 114 9.36 -6.31 8.33
C THR A 114 8.42 -5.42 7.54
N VAL A 115 7.37 -4.96 8.21
CA VAL A 115 6.42 -3.96 7.70
C VAL A 115 6.29 -2.83 8.71
N THR A 116 6.18 -1.60 8.21
CA THR A 116 5.87 -0.41 9.02
C THR A 116 4.63 0.26 8.43
N VAL A 117 3.62 0.49 9.26
CA VAL A 117 2.52 1.42 8.93
C VAL A 117 3.04 2.82 9.24
N TYR A 118 3.62 3.49 8.25
CA TYR A 118 4.32 4.75 8.52
C TYR A 118 3.39 5.97 8.55
N LYS A 119 2.20 5.81 7.96
CA LYS A 119 1.14 6.81 7.95
C LYS A 119 -0.22 6.10 8.01
N HIS A 120 -1.10 6.62 8.83
CA HIS A 120 -2.48 6.17 9.02
C HIS A 120 -3.38 7.40 8.92
N GLU A 121 -4.41 7.32 8.09
CA GLU A 121 -5.38 8.38 7.84
C GLU A 121 -6.78 7.85 8.10
N ASP A 122 -7.52 8.50 9.00
CA ASP A 122 -8.97 8.29 9.13
C ASP A 122 -9.68 9.01 7.99
N LEU A 123 -10.69 8.38 7.41
CA LEU A 123 -11.37 8.87 6.20
C LEU A 123 -12.87 9.10 6.43
N ASP A 124 -13.38 10.19 5.87
CA ASP A 124 -14.81 10.44 5.74
C ASP A 124 -15.40 9.78 4.47
N SER A 125 -16.71 9.89 4.27
CA SER A 125 -17.43 9.26 3.16
C SER A 125 -17.08 9.84 1.78
N GLU A 126 -16.39 10.98 1.72
CA GLU A 126 -15.87 11.58 0.49
C GLU A 126 -14.39 11.21 0.26
N TRP A 127 -13.86 10.26 1.05
CA TRP A 127 -12.42 9.92 1.14
C TRP A 127 -11.53 11.10 1.57
N GLY A 128 -12.12 12.11 2.21
CA GLY A 128 -11.43 13.20 2.86
C GLY A 128 -10.68 12.71 4.11
N VAL A 129 -9.50 13.29 4.35
CA VAL A 129 -8.66 12.93 5.50
C VAL A 129 -9.15 13.68 6.75
N LEU A 130 -9.65 12.92 7.73
CA LEU A 130 -10.12 13.44 9.02
C LEU A 130 -8.98 13.62 10.03
N SER A 131 -8.02 12.70 10.03
CA SER A 131 -6.82 12.83 10.86
C SER A 131 -5.65 12.03 10.29
N VAL A 132 -4.44 12.40 10.70
CA VAL A 132 -3.21 11.71 10.30
C VAL A 132 -2.44 11.31 11.56
N THR A 133 -2.03 10.05 11.62
CA THR A 133 -1.08 9.54 12.60
C THR A 133 0.12 8.95 11.87
N THR A 134 1.33 9.20 12.37
CA THR A 134 2.57 8.62 11.83
C THR A 134 3.25 7.76 12.88
N SER A 135 4.01 6.76 12.44
CA SER A 135 4.70 5.81 13.29
C SER A 135 5.92 5.28 12.56
N ASP A 136 6.99 4.96 13.28
CA ASP A 136 8.17 4.27 12.76
C ASP A 136 8.28 2.83 13.27
N LYS A 137 7.24 2.36 13.99
CA LYS A 137 7.22 1.03 14.59
C LYS A 137 7.16 -0.06 13.53
N ALA A 138 8.28 -0.76 13.36
CA ALA A 138 8.37 -1.94 12.51
C ALA A 138 7.81 -3.18 13.22
N VAL A 139 7.09 -4.01 12.46
CA VAL A 139 6.59 -5.33 12.86
C VAL A 139 7.28 -6.38 12.00
N LYS A 140 7.79 -7.44 12.62
CA LYS A 140 8.37 -8.57 11.90
C LYS A 140 7.27 -9.53 11.47
N ILE A 141 7.16 -9.76 10.16
CA ILE A 141 6.03 -10.51 9.58
C ILE A 141 6.08 -11.98 10.01
N ALA A 142 7.28 -12.52 10.23
CA ALA A 142 7.47 -13.90 10.71
C ALA A 142 6.98 -14.12 12.16
N ASP A 143 6.86 -13.05 12.95
CA ASP A 143 6.37 -13.15 14.32
C ASP A 143 4.82 -13.14 14.38
N LEU A 144 4.16 -12.84 13.25
CA LEU A 144 2.70 -12.89 13.10
C LEU A 144 2.25 -14.29 12.73
N SER A 145 1.34 -14.85 13.52
CA SER A 145 0.80 -16.20 13.26
C SER A 145 0.13 -16.31 11.89
N GLU A 146 -0.06 -17.53 11.40
CA GLU A 146 -0.75 -17.78 10.12
C GLU A 146 -2.21 -17.31 10.12
N LYS A 147 -2.83 -17.25 11.30
CA LYS A 147 -4.22 -16.81 11.49
C LYS A 147 -4.34 -15.33 11.83
N ASP A 148 -3.21 -14.64 12.01
CA ASP A 148 -3.20 -13.21 12.28
C ASP A 148 -3.76 -12.45 11.07
N VAL A 149 -4.77 -11.62 11.30
CA VAL A 149 -5.51 -10.91 10.24
C VAL A 149 -4.58 -9.99 9.44
N ASP A 150 -3.77 -9.18 10.14
CA ASP A 150 -2.81 -8.30 9.48
C ASP A 150 -1.68 -9.11 8.83
N GLY A 151 -1.23 -10.19 9.47
CA GLY A 151 -0.27 -11.13 8.91
C GLY A 151 -0.71 -11.73 7.57
N ILE A 152 -1.96 -12.20 7.46
CA ILE A 152 -2.54 -12.69 6.19
C ILE A 152 -2.56 -11.58 5.15
N PHE A 153 -2.98 -10.37 5.54
CA PHE A 153 -3.05 -9.23 4.65
C PHE A 153 -1.67 -8.86 4.08
N TYR A 154 -0.67 -8.72 4.95
CA TYR A 154 0.72 -8.41 4.58
C TYR A 154 1.34 -9.48 3.69
N ARG A 155 1.15 -10.77 4.00
CA ARG A 155 1.65 -11.87 3.17
C ARG A 155 0.99 -11.88 1.79
N THR A 156 -0.30 -11.53 1.70
CA THR A 156 -1.02 -11.46 0.43
C THR A 156 -0.51 -10.30 -0.45
N ILE A 157 -0.28 -9.12 0.14
CA ILE A 157 0.36 -7.99 -0.53
C ILE A 157 1.73 -8.38 -1.08
N LEU A 158 2.58 -9.02 -0.26
CA LEU A 158 3.90 -9.46 -0.70
C LEU A 158 3.81 -10.49 -1.82
N LYS A 159 2.88 -11.45 -1.75
CA LYS A 159 2.64 -12.43 -2.81
C LYS A 159 2.28 -11.72 -4.13
N TYR A 160 1.41 -10.72 -4.09
CA TYR A 160 1.09 -9.90 -5.25
C TYR A 160 2.34 -9.16 -5.76
N ALA A 161 3.08 -8.50 -4.88
CA ALA A 161 4.28 -7.76 -5.27
C ALA A 161 5.33 -8.65 -5.97
N TYR A 162 5.57 -9.87 -5.47
CA TYR A 162 6.48 -10.82 -6.09
C TYR A 162 6.00 -11.31 -7.47
N ALA A 163 4.69 -11.49 -7.66
CA ALA A 163 4.13 -11.88 -8.95
C ALA A 163 4.15 -10.74 -9.98
N HIS A 164 4.27 -9.48 -9.53
CA HIS A 164 4.17 -8.27 -10.36
C HIS A 164 5.45 -7.42 -10.35
N ILE A 165 6.62 -8.02 -10.12
CA ILE A 165 7.90 -7.27 -10.01
C ILE A 165 8.16 -6.40 -11.24
N ASP A 166 7.98 -6.92 -12.45
CA ASP A 166 8.25 -6.16 -13.68
C ASP A 166 7.36 -4.92 -13.82
N GLU A 167 6.07 -5.09 -13.53
CA GLU A 167 5.10 -3.99 -13.52
C GLU A 167 5.47 -2.93 -12.47
N LEU A 168 5.87 -3.37 -11.28
CA LEU A 168 6.29 -2.48 -10.19
C LEU A 168 7.55 -1.69 -10.55
N VAL A 169 8.54 -2.34 -11.18
CA VAL A 169 9.77 -1.67 -11.64
C VAL A 169 9.43 -0.62 -12.69
N ASP A 170 8.72 -1.02 -13.76
CA ASP A 170 8.33 -0.11 -14.85
C ASP A 170 7.57 1.11 -14.32
N ARG A 171 6.64 0.88 -13.39
CA ARG A 171 5.86 1.95 -12.78
C ARG A 171 6.71 2.85 -11.88
N THR A 172 7.64 2.28 -11.11
CA THR A 172 8.54 3.04 -10.23
C THR A 172 9.49 3.91 -11.06
N GLU A 173 10.00 3.40 -12.18
CA GLU A 173 10.82 4.17 -13.12
C GLU A 173 10.00 5.31 -13.78
N LYS A 174 8.82 4.99 -14.33
CA LYS A 174 8.02 5.96 -15.09
C LYS A 174 7.40 7.05 -14.23
N VAL A 175 6.78 6.66 -13.10
CA VAL A 175 6.00 7.57 -12.25
C VAL A 175 6.89 8.23 -11.21
N LYS A 176 7.75 7.45 -10.55
CA LYS A 176 8.60 7.97 -9.47
C LYS A 176 9.99 8.41 -9.95
N LYS A 177 10.30 8.24 -11.23
CA LYS A 177 11.58 8.66 -11.86
C LYS A 177 12.81 8.00 -11.23
N ALA A 178 12.62 6.83 -10.63
CA ALA A 178 13.71 6.07 -10.03
C ALA A 178 14.64 5.54 -11.13
N LYS A 179 15.96 5.54 -10.87
CA LYS A 179 16.96 4.96 -11.77
C LYS A 179 17.19 3.49 -11.45
N VAL A 180 17.08 2.62 -12.46
CA VAL A 180 17.45 1.21 -12.33
C VAL A 180 18.89 1.00 -12.77
N THR A 181 19.76 0.69 -11.79
CA THR A 181 21.17 0.36 -12.04
C THR A 181 21.37 -1.14 -12.23
N ASP A 182 22.54 -1.57 -12.70
CA ASP A 182 22.82 -2.98 -12.91
C ASP A 182 22.81 -3.81 -11.62
N ASP A 183 23.22 -3.23 -10.49
CA ASP A 183 23.11 -3.88 -9.18
C ASP A 183 21.66 -4.08 -8.75
N VAL A 184 20.79 -3.11 -9.06
CA VAL A 184 19.35 -3.24 -8.83
C VAL A 184 18.75 -4.33 -9.71
N LYS A 185 19.14 -4.42 -10.99
CA LYS A 185 18.69 -5.49 -11.89
C LYS A 185 19.06 -6.88 -11.36
N LYS A 186 20.28 -7.05 -10.85
CA LYS A 186 20.71 -8.31 -10.20
C LYS A 186 19.80 -8.65 -9.02
N LYS A 187 19.56 -7.70 -8.11
CA LYS A 187 18.65 -7.90 -6.97
C LYS A 187 17.24 -8.27 -7.42
N LEU A 188 16.68 -7.57 -8.40
CA LEU A 188 15.36 -7.85 -8.95
C LEU A 188 15.28 -9.27 -9.56
N ALA A 189 16.33 -9.73 -10.23
CA ALA A 189 16.40 -11.10 -10.75
C ALA A 189 16.33 -12.15 -9.62
N HIS A 190 17.01 -11.92 -8.50
CA HIS A 190 16.91 -12.80 -7.31
C HIS A 190 15.52 -12.78 -6.66
N LEU A 191 14.79 -11.66 -6.73
CA LEU A 191 13.42 -11.59 -6.22
C LEU A 191 12.44 -12.36 -7.11
N LYS A 192 12.63 -12.34 -8.43
CA LYS A 192 11.81 -13.10 -9.39
C LYS A 192 12.06 -14.61 -9.31
N ASN A 193 13.29 -15.01 -9.05
CA ASN A 193 13.67 -16.41 -8.95
C ASN A 193 14.39 -16.68 -7.61
N PRO A 194 13.62 -16.99 -6.54
CA PRO A 194 14.19 -17.22 -5.22
C PRO A 194 15.17 -18.41 -5.17
N GLU A 195 15.17 -19.32 -6.15
CA GLU A 195 16.15 -20.39 -6.26
C GLU A 195 17.57 -19.87 -6.56
N LEU A 196 17.71 -18.75 -7.28
CA LEU A 196 19.00 -18.08 -7.47
C LEU A 196 19.58 -17.60 -6.13
N LYS A 197 18.72 -17.17 -5.21
CA LYS A 197 19.10 -16.72 -3.87
C LYS A 197 19.56 -17.89 -2.99
N LYS A 198 19.03 -19.09 -3.22
CA LYS A 198 19.42 -20.33 -2.53
C LYS A 198 20.75 -20.86 -3.06
N ALA A 199 20.94 -20.90 -4.39
CA ALA A 199 22.18 -21.31 -5.04
C ALA A 199 23.38 -20.43 -4.65
N GLU A 200 23.21 -19.11 -4.53
CA GLU A 200 24.29 -18.22 -4.09
C GLU A 200 24.65 -18.38 -2.60
N LYS A 201 23.67 -18.66 -1.75
CA LYS A 201 23.92 -18.97 -0.33
C LYS A 201 24.69 -20.27 -0.18
N GLU A 202 24.35 -21.28 -0.99
CA GLU A 202 25.04 -22.56 -1.04
C GLU A 202 26.48 -22.41 -1.58
N ALA A 203 26.69 -21.67 -2.68
CA ALA A 203 28.02 -21.39 -3.22
C ALA A 203 28.93 -20.59 -2.27
N LYS A 204 28.37 -19.64 -1.50
CA LYS A 204 29.13 -18.89 -0.48
C LYS A 204 29.45 -19.74 0.76
N ALA A 205 28.60 -20.71 1.11
CA ALA A 205 28.89 -21.65 2.18
C ALA A 205 30.01 -22.63 1.80
N GLU A 206 30.06 -23.06 0.54
CA GLU A 206 31.14 -23.91 0.02
C GLU A 206 32.47 -23.16 -0.12
N GLY A 207 32.44 -21.89 -0.54
CA GLY A 207 33.63 -21.04 -0.62
C GLY A 207 34.30 -20.74 0.72
N ASN A 208 33.54 -20.65 1.82
CA ASN A 208 34.08 -20.47 3.17
C ASN A 208 34.54 -21.79 3.83
N GLY A 209 34.16 -22.94 3.27
CA GLY A 209 34.57 -24.26 3.76
C GLY A 209 35.97 -24.69 3.29
N SER A 210 36.46 -24.14 2.18
CA SER A 210 37.76 -24.51 1.59
C SER A 210 38.96 -23.81 2.26
N ASP A 211 38.77 -22.62 2.86
CA ASP A 211 39.85 -21.89 3.56
C ASP A 211 40.18 -22.44 4.96
N LYS A 212 39.29 -23.24 5.58
CA LYS A 212 39.55 -23.84 6.90
C LYS A 212 40.34 -25.16 6.88
N LYS A 213 40.66 -25.71 5.70
CA LYS A 213 41.30 -27.03 5.57
C LYS A 213 42.81 -27.01 5.25
N LYS A 214 43.45 -25.83 5.16
CA LYS A 214 44.89 -25.69 4.86
C LYS A 214 45.79 -25.28 6.05
N SER A 215 45.26 -25.27 7.27
CA SER A 215 46.02 -24.95 8.48
C SER A 215 45.89 -26.06 9.52
N ARG A 216 46.52 -27.21 9.26
CA ARG A 216 46.92 -28.19 10.29
C ARG A 216 48.13 -28.97 9.80
#